data_AF-A0A7S0ZPW2-F1
#
_entry.id   AF-A0A7S0ZPW2-F1
#
_cell.length_a   1.000
_cell.length_b   1.000
_cell.length_c   1.000
_cell.angle_alpha   90.00
_cell.angle_beta   90.00
_cell.angle_gamma   90.00
#
_symmetry.space_group_name_H-M   'P 1'
#
loop_
_entity.id
_entity.type
_entity.pdbx_description
1 polymer ?
#
loop_
_entity_poly.entity_id
_entity_poly.type
_entity_poly.pdbx_seq_one_letter_code
_entity_poly.pdbx_strand_id
1 'polypeptide(L)'
;AVVSQALLQDLKWMVWNVAWYPANKARGYHEDASEALVRATRHFKRCFSGDRKFRGVNLGGWFLLEPGPSERFWAELPKEAKAQSCEWECCKKLGDRAVELLAEHRKSFFGKDDFAKIRSSGLTHVRLPFGAWCIVGPSPGEPYVGPCL
;
A
#
# COMPACT_ATOMS: atom_id res chain seq x y z
N ALA A 1 -0.42 2.35 -21.39
CA ALA A 1 -1.84 1.99 -21.49
C ALA A 1 -2.58 2.96 -20.61
N VAL A 2 -3.44 3.79 -21.18
CA VAL A 2 -4.24 4.74 -20.42
C VAL A 2 -5.34 3.94 -19.72
N VAL A 3 -5.55 4.15 -18.43
CA VAL A 3 -6.69 3.58 -17.70
C VAL A 3 -7.97 4.06 -18.39
N SER A 4 -8.80 3.14 -18.87
CA SER A 4 -10.05 3.52 -19.53
C SER A 4 -10.95 4.28 -18.54
N GLN A 5 -11.68 5.29 -19.01
CA GLN A 5 -12.67 6.01 -18.20
C GLN A 5 -13.68 5.08 -17.52
N ALA A 6 -14.07 3.99 -18.20
CA ALA A 6 -14.94 2.96 -17.62
C ALA A 6 -14.35 2.31 -16.37
N LEU A 7 -13.09 1.84 -16.44
CA LEU A 7 -12.38 1.29 -15.29
C LEU A 7 -12.23 2.31 -14.15
N LEU A 8 -11.96 3.58 -14.46
CA LEU A 8 -11.86 4.62 -13.44
C LEU A 8 -13.20 4.83 -12.72
N GLN A 9 -14.31 4.84 -13.47
CA GLN A 9 -15.65 4.95 -12.89
C GLN A 9 -16.01 3.73 -12.03
N ASP A 10 -15.74 2.51 -12.51
CA ASP A 10 -15.98 1.30 -11.72
C ASP A 10 -15.13 1.30 -10.44
N LEU A 11 -13.86 1.72 -10.48
CA LEU A 11 -13.01 1.86 -9.29
C LEU A 11 -13.57 2.90 -8.31
N LYS A 12 -13.95 4.08 -8.80
CA LYS A 12 -14.57 5.13 -7.97
C LYS A 12 -15.81 4.61 -7.25
N TRP A 13 -16.74 3.99 -7.99
CA TRP A 13 -17.98 3.49 -7.42
C TRP A 13 -17.76 2.29 -6.51
N MET A 14 -16.79 1.42 -6.79
CA MET A 14 -16.39 0.34 -5.89
C MET A 14 -15.97 0.91 -4.52
N VAL A 15 -14.99 1.84 -4.51
CA VAL A 15 -14.47 2.42 -3.27
C VAL A 15 -15.57 3.19 -2.53
N TRP A 16 -16.38 3.96 -3.25
CA TRP A 16 -17.52 4.68 -2.67
C TRP A 16 -18.47 3.74 -1.93
N ASN A 17 -18.90 2.65 -2.57
CA ASN A 17 -19.83 1.71 -1.95
C ASN A 17 -19.19 0.92 -0.79
N VAL A 18 -17.88 0.62 -0.86
CA VAL A 18 -17.14 0.01 0.27
C VAL A 18 -17.13 0.93 1.49
N ALA A 19 -16.94 2.24 1.31
CA ALA A 19 -16.96 3.21 2.41
C ALA A 19 -18.36 3.38 3.02
N TRP A 20 -19.41 3.31 2.19
CA TRP A 20 -20.79 3.46 2.66
C TRP A 20 -21.35 2.25 3.39
N TYR A 21 -20.86 1.03 3.12
CA TYR A 21 -21.28 -0.17 3.85
C TYR A 21 -21.13 -0.04 5.39
N PRO A 22 -19.94 0.24 5.95
CA PRO A 22 -19.79 0.39 7.40
C PRO A 22 -20.52 1.64 7.92
N ALA A 23 -20.60 2.72 7.13
CA ALA A 23 -21.29 3.95 7.51
C ALA A 23 -22.82 3.74 7.65
N ASN A 24 -23.43 2.94 6.78
CA ASN A 24 -24.85 2.58 6.85
C ASN A 24 -25.10 1.58 7.98
N LYS A 25 -24.22 0.59 8.15
CA LYS A 25 -24.32 -0.40 9.23
C LYS A 25 -24.24 0.25 10.61
N ALA A 26 -23.36 1.22 10.81
CA ALA A 26 -23.23 1.96 12.07
C ALA A 26 -24.47 2.80 12.42
N ARG A 27 -25.29 3.16 11.41
CA ARG A 27 -26.54 3.93 11.56
C ARG A 27 -27.78 3.04 11.65
N GLY A 28 -27.64 1.72 11.58
CA GLY A 28 -28.77 0.77 11.56
C GLY A 28 -29.49 0.65 10.22
N TYR A 29 -28.97 1.24 9.15
CA TYR A 29 -29.54 1.16 7.80
C TYR A 29 -29.10 -0.15 7.11
N HIS A 30 -29.68 -1.27 7.55
CA HIS A 30 -29.26 -2.61 7.11
C HIS A 30 -29.54 -2.89 5.63
N GLU A 31 -30.65 -2.37 5.07
CA GLU A 31 -30.97 -2.51 3.65
C GLU A 31 -29.99 -1.73 2.78
N ASP A 32 -29.75 -0.45 3.09
CA ASP A 32 -28.78 0.39 2.38
C ASP A 32 -27.34 -0.16 2.49
N ALA A 33 -26.98 -0.74 3.65
CA ALA A 33 -25.70 -1.42 3.81
C ALA A 33 -25.58 -2.62 2.87
N SER A 34 -26.62 -3.45 2.80
CA SER A 34 -26.65 -4.61 1.90
C SER A 34 -26.58 -4.18 0.43
N GLU A 35 -27.28 -3.12 0.05
CA GLU A 35 -27.22 -2.58 -1.30
C GLU A 35 -25.82 -2.06 -1.65
N ALA A 36 -25.19 -1.30 -0.74
CA ALA A 36 -23.82 -0.84 -0.90
C ALA A 36 -22.86 -2.02 -1.13
N LEU A 37 -22.99 -3.12 -0.37
CA LEU A 37 -22.16 -4.31 -0.55
C LEU A 37 -22.38 -4.98 -1.91
N VAL A 38 -23.63 -5.08 -2.38
CA VAL A 38 -23.96 -5.63 -3.71
C VAL A 38 -23.36 -4.76 -4.83
N ARG A 39 -23.50 -3.44 -4.73
CA ARG A 39 -22.94 -2.49 -5.70
C ARG A 39 -21.41 -2.56 -5.71
N ALA A 40 -20.77 -2.57 -4.54
CA ALA A 40 -19.32 -2.76 -4.40
C ALA A 40 -18.85 -4.05 -5.09
N THR A 41 -19.53 -5.16 -4.83
CA THR A 41 -19.21 -6.47 -5.44
C THR A 41 -19.37 -6.44 -6.96
N ARG A 42 -20.40 -5.77 -7.48
CA ARG A 42 -20.62 -5.61 -8.93
C ARG A 42 -19.49 -4.83 -9.59
N HIS A 43 -19.11 -3.68 -9.02
CA HIS A 43 -18.01 -2.87 -9.54
C HIS A 43 -16.66 -3.57 -9.39
N PHE A 44 -16.43 -4.28 -8.28
CA PHE A 44 -15.26 -5.15 -8.12
C PHE A 44 -15.16 -6.17 -9.25
N LYS A 45 -16.26 -6.86 -9.57
CA LYS A 45 -16.27 -7.80 -10.71
C LYS A 45 -15.96 -7.09 -12.03
N ARG A 46 -16.44 -5.87 -12.28
CA ARG A 46 -16.10 -5.15 -13.52
C ARG A 46 -14.64 -4.70 -13.58
N CYS A 47 -14.06 -4.31 -12.44
CA CYS A 47 -12.65 -3.96 -12.32
C CYS A 47 -11.73 -5.16 -12.55
N PHE A 48 -12.11 -6.34 -12.04
CA PHE A 48 -11.19 -7.47 -11.86
C PHE A 48 -11.64 -8.80 -12.51
N SER A 49 -12.88 -8.91 -13.00
CA SER A 49 -13.36 -10.07 -13.75
C SER A 49 -13.17 -9.84 -15.24
N GLY A 50 -12.13 -10.47 -15.77
CA GLY A 50 -11.85 -10.66 -17.18
C GLY A 50 -10.83 -11.78 -17.32
N ASP A 51 -10.53 -12.20 -18.54
CA ASP A 51 -9.57 -13.29 -18.83
C ASP A 51 -8.10 -12.94 -18.50
N ARG A 52 -7.89 -11.84 -17.75
CA ARG A 52 -6.59 -11.38 -17.27
C ARG A 52 -6.22 -12.18 -16.03
N LYS A 53 -5.65 -13.37 -16.27
CA LYS A 53 -4.95 -14.13 -15.22
C LYS A 53 -4.08 -13.18 -14.41
N PHE A 54 -4.25 -13.19 -13.09
CA PHE A 54 -3.46 -12.35 -12.20
C PHE A 54 -2.00 -12.81 -12.28
N ARG A 55 -1.17 -12.02 -12.97
CA ARG A 55 0.28 -12.21 -13.06
C ARG A 55 0.90 -10.96 -12.49
N GLY A 56 1.21 -10.97 -11.21
CA GLY A 56 1.66 -9.77 -10.52
C GLY A 56 2.88 -10.01 -9.65
N VAL A 57 3.42 -8.90 -9.13
CA VAL A 57 4.57 -8.90 -8.21
C VAL A 57 4.24 -8.11 -6.95
N ASN A 58 4.93 -8.40 -5.86
CA ASN A 58 4.86 -7.57 -4.66
C ASN A 58 5.90 -6.47 -4.74
N LEU A 59 5.52 -5.25 -4.34
CA LEU A 59 6.43 -4.12 -4.13
C LEU A 59 6.94 -4.14 -2.68
N GLY A 60 7.50 -5.29 -2.27
CA GLY A 60 8.01 -5.51 -0.92
C GLY A 60 9.22 -4.63 -0.62
N GLY A 61 9.41 -4.28 0.66
CA GLY A 61 10.50 -3.40 1.08
C GLY A 61 10.26 -1.90 0.83
N TRP A 62 9.11 -1.48 0.28
CA TRP A 62 8.86 -0.06 -0.02
C TRP A 62 8.27 0.73 1.16
N PHE A 63 7.04 0.40 1.56
CA PHE A 63 6.33 1.01 2.71
C PHE A 63 6.26 0.09 3.93
N LEU A 64 6.88 -1.08 3.82
CA LEU A 64 7.09 -2.03 4.90
C LEU A 64 8.50 -2.59 4.70
N LEU A 65 9.43 -2.25 5.58
CA LEU A 65 10.83 -2.63 5.42
C LEU A 65 11.08 -4.09 5.81
N GLU A 66 11.87 -4.76 4.99
CA GLU A 66 12.22 -6.17 5.16
C GLU A 66 13.72 -6.35 4.81
N PRO A 67 14.55 -7.00 5.65
CA PRO A 67 16.00 -7.15 5.43
C PRO A 67 16.43 -7.56 4.03
N GLY A 68 15.69 -8.48 3.38
CA GLY A 68 15.97 -8.92 2.01
C GLY A 68 15.54 -7.89 0.96
N PRO A 69 14.21 -7.68 0.75
CA PRO A 69 13.73 -6.76 -0.27
C PRO A 69 14.34 -5.36 -0.20
N SER A 70 14.50 -4.79 1.00
CA SER A 70 15.09 -3.46 1.19
C SER A 70 16.57 -3.50 1.60
N GLU A 71 17.33 -4.50 1.13
CA GLU A 71 18.75 -4.72 1.46
C GLU A 71 19.59 -3.44 1.39
N ARG A 72 19.41 -2.64 0.33
CA ARG A 72 20.15 -1.38 0.15
C ARG A 72 19.96 -0.40 1.31
N PHE A 73 18.72 -0.25 1.78
CA PHE A 73 18.41 0.59 2.94
C PHE A 73 19.18 0.10 4.17
N TRP A 74 19.13 -1.21 4.45
CA TRP A 74 19.80 -1.81 5.60
C TRP A 74 21.33 -1.69 5.54
N ALA A 75 21.92 -1.82 4.35
CA ALA A 75 23.36 -1.68 4.14
C ALA A 75 23.87 -0.25 4.39
N GLU A 76 23.05 0.75 4.02
CA GLU A 76 23.35 2.18 4.12
C GLU A 76 23.00 2.79 5.50
N LEU A 77 22.41 1.99 6.40
CA LEU A 77 22.08 2.47 7.75
C LEU A 77 23.32 2.99 8.52
N PRO A 78 23.15 4.00 9.39
CA PRO A 78 24.17 4.42 10.34
C PRO A 78 24.63 3.26 11.23
N LYS A 79 25.91 3.27 11.64
CA LYS A 79 26.53 2.18 12.42
C LYS A 79 25.73 1.80 13.67
N GLU A 80 25.12 2.79 14.30
CA GLU A 80 24.32 2.65 15.51
C GLU A 80 23.04 1.82 15.27
N ALA A 81 22.53 1.82 14.03
CA ALA A 81 21.32 1.13 13.60
C ALA A 81 21.58 -0.10 12.69
N LYS A 82 22.83 -0.46 12.40
CA LYS A 82 23.15 -1.56 11.45
C LYS A 82 22.79 -2.97 11.93
N ALA A 83 22.64 -3.18 13.24
CA ALA A 83 22.35 -4.52 13.80
C ALA A 83 20.85 -4.84 13.89
N GLN A 84 19.99 -4.19 13.11
CA GLN A 84 18.53 -4.30 13.26
C GLN A 84 17.95 -5.22 12.19
N SER A 85 16.93 -5.99 12.57
CA SER A 85 16.29 -6.99 11.70
C SER A 85 14.87 -6.62 11.28
N CYS A 86 14.30 -5.56 11.87
CA CYS A 86 12.94 -5.12 11.57
C CYS A 86 12.80 -3.59 11.68
N GLU A 87 11.75 -3.06 11.03
CA GLU A 87 11.47 -1.62 10.96
C GLU A 87 11.26 -1.00 12.35
N TRP A 88 10.63 -1.72 13.27
CA TRP A 88 10.39 -1.25 14.65
C TRP A 88 11.70 -0.89 15.36
N GLU A 89 12.63 -1.85 15.41
CA GLU A 89 13.92 -1.68 16.08
C GLU A 89 14.77 -0.61 15.37
N CYS A 90 14.74 -0.61 14.04
CA CYS A 90 15.39 0.39 13.20
C CYS A 90 14.94 1.81 13.57
N CYS A 91 13.63 2.07 13.54
CA CYS A 91 13.12 3.41 13.84
C CYS A 91 13.38 3.79 15.31
N LYS A 92 13.28 2.83 16.24
CA LYS A 92 13.56 3.07 17.66
C LYS A 92 15.00 3.53 17.89
N LYS A 93 15.98 2.93 17.19
CA LYS A 93 17.39 3.31 17.32
C LYS A 93 17.74 4.59 16.58
N LEU A 94 17.13 4.81 15.42
CA LEU A 94 17.36 6.01 14.62
C LEU A 94 16.74 7.26 15.25
N GLY A 95 15.64 7.10 16.00
CA GLY A 95 14.88 8.22 16.53
C GLY A 95 14.43 9.16 15.41
N ASP A 96 14.60 10.46 15.60
CA ASP A 96 14.18 11.49 14.65
C ASP A 96 14.83 11.35 13.26
N ARG A 97 16.02 10.75 13.17
CA ARG A 97 16.70 10.50 11.89
C ARG A 97 15.95 9.51 10.99
N ALA A 98 15.07 8.69 11.56
CA ALA A 98 14.26 7.76 10.80
C ALA A 98 13.38 8.48 9.78
N VAL A 99 12.90 9.69 10.11
CA VAL A 99 11.99 10.47 9.26
C VAL A 99 12.63 10.77 7.91
N GLU A 100 13.84 11.34 7.91
CA GLU A 100 14.55 11.72 6.69
C GLU A 100 14.98 10.50 5.88
N LEU A 101 15.57 9.48 6.55
CA LEU A 101 16.05 8.26 5.88
C LEU A 101 14.90 7.48 5.21
N LEU A 102 13.76 7.33 5.90
CA LEU A 102 12.60 6.64 5.34
C LEU A 102 11.94 7.46 4.23
N ALA A 103 11.93 8.80 4.32
CA ALA A 103 11.43 9.64 3.26
C ALA A 103 12.28 9.52 1.99
N GLU A 104 13.61 9.50 2.12
CA GLU A 104 14.53 9.28 1.01
C GLU A 104 14.38 7.89 0.37
N HIS A 105 14.31 6.85 1.20
CA HIS A 105 14.03 5.49 0.76
C HIS A 105 12.74 5.43 -0.04
N ARG A 106 11.61 5.86 0.53
CA ARG A 106 10.30 5.82 -0.13
C ARG A 106 10.28 6.60 -1.44
N LYS A 107 11.02 7.70 -1.54
CA LYS A 107 11.13 8.52 -2.75
C LYS A 107 11.94 7.86 -3.86
N SER A 108 12.95 7.07 -3.53
CA SER A 108 13.94 6.55 -4.50
C SER A 108 13.82 5.05 -4.78
N PHE A 109 13.12 4.29 -3.93
CA PHE A 109 13.12 2.83 -3.97
C PHE A 109 12.38 2.25 -5.18
N PHE A 110 11.22 2.81 -5.55
CA PHE A 110 10.52 2.49 -6.80
C PHE A 110 10.19 3.75 -7.58
N GLY A 111 10.51 3.76 -8.87
CA GLY A 111 10.23 4.85 -9.80
C GLY A 111 9.36 4.43 -10.98
N LYS A 112 9.04 5.39 -11.86
CA LYS A 112 8.24 5.13 -13.08
C LYS A 112 8.85 4.03 -13.97
N ASP A 113 10.17 3.97 -14.02
CA ASP A 113 10.89 2.99 -14.85
C ASP A 113 10.72 1.55 -14.35
N ASP A 114 10.57 1.35 -13.04
CA ASP A 114 10.32 0.01 -12.47
C ASP A 114 8.93 -0.49 -12.86
N PHE A 115 7.92 0.38 -12.86
CA PHE A 115 6.59 0.05 -13.37
C PHE A 115 6.59 -0.20 -14.88
N ALA A 116 7.44 0.51 -15.64
CA ALA A 116 7.63 0.24 -17.07
C ALA A 116 8.24 -1.15 -17.28
N LYS A 117 9.25 -1.53 -16.49
CA LYS A 117 9.86 -2.87 -16.50
C LYS A 117 8.85 -3.96 -16.14
N ILE A 118 8.11 -3.81 -15.03
CA ILE A 118 7.06 -4.74 -14.59
C ILE A 118 6.09 -5.01 -15.76
N ARG A 119 5.61 -3.94 -16.41
CA ARG A 119 4.71 -4.06 -17.55
C ARG A 119 5.38 -4.73 -18.75
N SER A 120 6.63 -4.39 -19.07
CA SER A 120 7.36 -4.98 -20.19
C SER A 120 7.63 -6.48 -19.99
N SER A 121 7.76 -6.94 -18.74
CA SER A 121 7.89 -8.36 -18.37
C SER A 121 6.56 -9.13 -18.48
N GLY A 122 5.49 -8.52 -18.98
CA GLY A 122 4.19 -9.15 -19.15
C GLY A 122 3.38 -9.30 -17.85
N LEU A 123 3.81 -8.63 -16.77
CA LEU A 123 3.06 -8.58 -15.53
C LEU A 123 1.93 -7.55 -15.64
N THR A 124 0.85 -7.84 -14.92
CA THR A 124 -0.45 -7.18 -15.03
C THR A 124 -0.85 -6.44 -13.76
N HIS A 125 -0.31 -6.85 -12.61
CA HIS A 125 -0.72 -6.34 -11.31
C HIS A 125 0.49 -6.13 -10.39
N VAL A 126 0.31 -5.25 -9.42
CA VAL A 126 1.21 -5.11 -8.28
C VAL A 126 0.42 -5.25 -7.00
N ARG A 127 1.02 -5.86 -5.99
CA ARG A 127 0.54 -5.81 -4.61
C ARG A 127 1.48 -4.91 -3.83
N LEU A 128 0.91 -3.96 -3.07
CA LEU A 128 1.65 -2.99 -2.27
C LEU A 128 1.52 -3.33 -0.79
N PRO A 129 2.55 -3.91 -0.15
CA PRO A 129 2.60 -4.04 1.30
C PRO A 129 2.88 -2.69 1.96
N PHE A 130 2.14 -2.36 3.01
CA PHE A 130 2.37 -1.18 3.85
C PHE A 130 1.92 -1.48 5.28
N GLY A 131 2.54 -0.83 6.26
CA GLY A 131 2.12 -0.88 7.66
C GLY A 131 0.95 0.07 7.95
N ALA A 132 0.13 -0.23 8.96
CA ALA A 132 -1.00 0.63 9.33
C ALA A 132 -0.59 2.08 9.62
N TRP A 133 0.61 2.27 10.19
CA TRP A 133 1.20 3.58 10.49
C TRP A 133 1.39 4.46 9.26
N CYS A 134 1.49 3.88 8.06
CA CYS A 134 1.59 4.66 6.82
C CYS A 134 0.31 5.42 6.50
N ILE A 135 -0.85 4.92 6.97
CA ILE A 135 -2.18 5.50 6.69
C ILE A 135 -2.67 6.35 7.87
N VAL A 136 -2.71 5.76 9.07
CA VAL A 136 -3.34 6.40 10.24
C VAL A 136 -2.34 6.99 11.23
N GLY A 137 -1.04 6.85 10.95
CA GLY A 137 0.04 7.21 11.87
C GLY A 137 0.33 6.12 12.91
N PRO A 138 1.50 6.20 13.58
CA PRO A 138 1.86 5.30 14.66
C PRO A 138 0.94 5.46 15.88
N SER A 139 0.69 4.37 16.60
CA SER A 139 0.03 4.41 17.91
C SER A 139 0.97 4.99 18.98
N PRO A 140 0.44 5.47 20.12
CA PRO A 140 1.28 6.00 21.20
C PRO A 140 2.36 4.99 21.65
N GLY A 141 3.63 5.44 21.62
CA GLY A 141 4.78 4.62 22.01
C GLY A 141 5.36 3.75 20.90
N GLU A 142 4.74 3.70 19.71
CA GLU A 142 5.33 3.04 18.55
C GLU A 142 6.40 3.94 17.90
N PRO A 143 7.57 3.37 17.53
CA PRO A 143 8.67 4.13 16.97
C PRO A 143 8.52 4.40 15.46
N TYR A 144 7.48 3.90 14.81
CA TYR A 144 7.32 3.98 13.35
C TYR A 144 7.19 5.42 12.84
N VAL A 145 7.60 5.63 11.59
CA VAL A 145 7.42 6.91 10.89
C VAL A 145 6.22 6.87 9.95
N GLY A 146 5.21 7.68 10.26
CA GLY A 146 4.04 7.94 9.43
C GLY A 146 3.13 9.00 10.07
N PRO A 147 2.00 9.37 9.44
CA PRO A 147 1.51 8.89 8.14
C PRO A 147 2.38 9.34 6.95
N CYS A 148 2.33 8.62 5.83
CA CYS A 148 3.24 8.84 4.69
C CYS A 148 2.66 8.47 3.31
N LEU A 149 1.34 8.29 3.22
CA LEU A 149 0.59 8.00 2.00
C LEU A 149 -0.57 8.98 1.81
#